data_AF-B8FCT8-F1
#
_entry.id   AF-B8FCT8-F1
#
_cell.length_a   1.000
_cell.length_b   1.000
_cell.length_c   1.000
_cell.angle_alpha   90.00
_cell.angle_beta   90.00
_cell.angle_gamma   90.00
#
_symmetry.space_group_name_H-M   'P 1'
#
loop_
_entity.id
_entity.type
_entity.pdbx_description
1 polymer ?
#
loop_
_entity_poly.entity_id
_entity_poly.type
_entity_poly.pdbx_seq_one_letter_code
_entity_poly.pdbx_strand_id
1 'polypeptide(L)'
;MAKKVQKKKVASYTKGKATRGKIIAAARKVFASQPYTSASIRAIAKEGGFNHPLIHHYFPSKADLFMTVTRELYDEYMELSSTWMEGVWDMGMDESLRTSVERIVQDVFDHPDALRTVMQNMAHGLKVADLPGLDFFPEFWAGIQEVFRKGLSPYACRRDIAMWILGFHMVIFNCVGAPHYHAKVLGMSHKSPEYKQWVKDALMFLFYPSLKKLVFSQPGDEQPMTWPLNPPRQGSRAYGSLHAQPIENLKKGEQTRIKILEAARKVFTTHPYNTASIRMIGKEGGFDFTLIHHYFPSKAELFEALAAQTMEDLLPQAYVWMEDLAPLKVEDGLSIFADRALDYCGRNPAALHGLMQNIAQMNQLEEIPGFERFAQLNLATQEAFRESTGIRRATDKEIQMFSFGVYMILYNCLGIAHFPAEIMGLNMDDQEYRQWVKDFMMIVLLPVLEHMIKPRAQKAS
;
A
#
# COMPACT_ATOMS: atom_id res chain seq x y z
N MET A 1 53.72 25.19 -18.62
CA MET A 1 52.33 25.06 -19.12
C MET A 1 51.60 23.80 -18.64
N ALA A 2 52.25 22.62 -18.59
CA ALA A 2 51.61 21.35 -18.20
C ALA A 2 50.89 21.34 -16.83
N LYS A 3 51.50 21.88 -15.75
CA LYS A 3 50.85 21.97 -14.42
C LYS A 3 49.57 22.83 -14.39
N LYS A 4 49.47 23.86 -15.24
CA LYS A 4 48.28 24.74 -15.36
C LYS A 4 47.13 24.05 -16.11
N VAL A 5 47.47 23.25 -17.13
CA VAL A 5 46.51 22.43 -17.90
C VAL A 5 45.98 21.27 -17.04
N GLN A 6 46.85 20.62 -16.25
CA GLN A 6 46.46 19.56 -15.31
C GLN A 6 45.51 20.08 -14.21
N LYS A 7 45.81 21.24 -13.59
CA LYS A 7 44.92 21.89 -12.61
C LYS A 7 43.56 22.28 -13.22
N LYS A 8 43.52 22.79 -14.46
CA LYS A 8 42.26 23.11 -15.16
C LYS A 8 41.44 21.86 -15.48
N LYS A 9 42.08 20.75 -15.91
CA LYS A 9 41.39 19.48 -16.16
C LYS A 9 40.80 18.88 -14.88
N VAL A 10 41.56 18.87 -13.78
CA VAL A 10 41.06 18.40 -12.47
C VAL A 10 39.91 19.29 -11.98
N ALA A 11 40.04 20.62 -12.03
CA ALA A 11 38.96 21.53 -11.63
C ALA A 11 37.69 21.39 -12.50
N SER A 12 37.84 21.18 -13.82
CA SER A 12 36.72 20.94 -14.73
C SER A 12 36.03 19.61 -14.45
N TYR A 13 36.80 18.56 -14.16
CA TYR A 13 36.28 17.24 -13.78
C TYR A 13 35.52 17.30 -12.44
N THR A 14 36.07 17.97 -11.43
CA THR A 14 35.42 18.18 -10.14
C THR A 14 34.13 18.99 -10.29
N LYS A 15 34.13 20.03 -11.13
CA LYS A 15 32.93 20.83 -11.42
C LYS A 15 31.86 20.00 -12.14
N GLY A 16 32.25 19.16 -13.10
CA GLY A 16 31.34 18.24 -13.79
C GLY A 16 30.71 17.21 -12.86
N LYS A 17 31.51 16.59 -11.98
CA LYS A 17 31.01 15.68 -10.94
C LYS A 17 30.02 16.37 -9.99
N ALA A 18 30.32 17.60 -9.58
CA ALA A 18 29.44 18.39 -8.72
C ALA A 18 28.11 18.75 -9.43
N THR A 19 28.15 19.14 -10.71
CA THR A 19 26.93 19.42 -11.49
C THR A 19 26.10 18.17 -11.68
N ARG A 20 26.71 17.02 -12.02
CA ARG A 20 26.03 15.73 -12.14
C ARG A 20 25.29 15.38 -10.84
N GLY A 21 25.95 15.52 -9.69
CA GLY A 21 25.35 15.27 -8.37
C GLY A 21 24.15 16.17 -8.07
N LYS A 22 24.21 17.46 -8.43
CA LYS A 22 23.06 18.36 -8.24
C LYS A 22 21.86 18.02 -9.13
N ILE A 23 22.11 17.55 -10.37
CA ILE A 23 21.04 17.07 -11.26
C ILE A 23 20.35 15.84 -10.65
N ILE A 24 21.13 14.89 -10.13
CA ILE A 24 20.60 13.70 -9.45
C ILE A 24 19.77 14.08 -8.22
N ALA A 25 20.26 15.00 -7.38
CA ALA A 25 19.52 15.46 -6.20
C ALA A 25 18.17 16.11 -6.56
N ALA A 26 18.11 16.91 -7.64
CA ALA A 26 16.85 17.46 -8.15
C ALA A 26 15.93 16.35 -8.69
N ALA A 27 16.50 15.39 -9.43
CA ALA A 27 15.76 14.25 -9.97
C ALA A 27 15.16 13.37 -8.86
N ARG A 28 15.92 13.08 -7.80
CA ARG A 28 15.47 12.33 -6.60
C ARG A 28 14.17 12.92 -6.04
N LYS A 29 14.14 14.22 -5.78
CA LYS A 29 12.95 14.89 -5.25
C LYS A 29 11.73 14.77 -6.18
N VAL A 30 11.94 14.92 -7.48
CA VAL A 30 10.85 14.79 -8.47
C VAL A 30 10.35 13.34 -8.51
N PHE A 31 11.22 12.35 -8.58
CA PHE A 31 10.82 10.94 -8.63
C PHE A 31 10.29 10.39 -7.30
N ALA A 32 10.64 11.00 -6.15
CA ALA A 32 10.04 10.69 -4.86
C ALA A 32 8.63 11.30 -4.69
N SER A 33 8.26 12.28 -5.54
CA SER A 33 6.97 12.97 -5.45
C SER A 33 6.04 12.69 -6.64
N GLN A 34 6.52 12.03 -7.68
CA GLN A 34 5.78 11.72 -8.91
C GLN A 34 6.20 10.36 -9.48
N PRO A 35 5.27 9.60 -10.07
CA PRO A 35 5.61 8.38 -10.81
C PRO A 35 6.51 8.69 -12.00
N TYR A 36 7.31 7.71 -12.41
CA TYR A 36 8.26 7.82 -13.52
C TYR A 36 7.59 8.32 -14.81
N THR A 37 6.39 7.84 -15.11
CA THR A 37 5.64 8.21 -16.34
C THR A 37 5.29 9.70 -16.39
N SER A 38 4.86 10.27 -15.26
CA SER A 38 4.47 11.69 -15.15
C SER A 38 5.65 12.63 -14.92
N ALA A 39 6.72 12.16 -14.28
CA ALA A 39 7.92 12.95 -14.05
C ALA A 39 8.55 13.40 -15.39
N SER A 40 8.81 14.70 -15.52
CA SER A 40 9.36 15.30 -16.74
C SER A 40 10.74 15.91 -16.52
N ILE A 41 11.60 15.87 -17.55
CA ILE A 41 12.90 16.54 -17.49
C ILE A 41 12.74 18.05 -17.25
N ARG A 42 11.64 18.66 -17.72
CA ARG A 42 11.33 20.07 -17.44
C ARG A 42 11.07 20.32 -15.95
N ALA A 43 10.35 19.43 -15.28
CA ALA A 43 10.13 19.52 -13.84
C ALA A 43 11.46 19.39 -13.06
N ILE A 44 12.33 18.46 -13.46
CA ILE A 44 13.66 18.28 -12.88
C ILE A 44 14.54 19.51 -13.11
N ALA A 45 14.50 20.07 -14.32
CA ALA A 45 15.20 21.30 -14.67
C ALA A 45 14.76 22.47 -13.78
N LYS A 46 13.44 22.62 -13.58
CA LYS A 46 12.85 23.63 -12.70
C LYS A 46 13.27 23.43 -11.25
N GLU A 47 13.17 22.21 -10.72
CA GLU A 47 13.56 21.87 -9.33
C GLU A 47 15.04 22.17 -9.07
N GLY A 48 15.92 21.85 -10.02
CA GLY A 48 17.36 22.05 -9.87
C GLY A 48 17.90 23.40 -10.33
N GLY A 49 17.05 24.25 -10.92
CA GLY A 49 17.48 25.51 -11.55
C GLY A 49 18.40 25.32 -12.77
N PHE A 50 18.22 24.22 -13.51
CA PHE A 50 19.00 23.89 -14.71
C PHE A 50 18.24 24.24 -15.98
N ASN A 51 18.96 24.38 -17.10
CA ASN A 51 18.33 24.35 -18.41
C ASN A 51 18.28 22.91 -18.94
N HIS A 52 17.34 22.65 -19.86
CA HIS A 52 17.15 21.32 -20.42
C HIS A 52 18.40 20.75 -21.13
N PRO A 53 19.14 21.53 -21.95
CA PRO A 53 20.36 21.03 -22.60
C PRO A 53 21.45 20.57 -21.63
N LEU A 54 21.59 21.22 -20.47
CA LEU A 54 22.57 20.83 -19.47
C LEU A 54 22.25 19.45 -18.89
N ILE A 55 20.96 19.14 -18.63
CA ILE A 55 20.57 17.82 -18.13
C ILE A 55 20.86 16.76 -19.20
N HIS A 56 20.48 17.01 -20.46
CA HIS A 56 20.73 16.10 -21.57
C HIS A 56 22.24 15.84 -21.81
N HIS A 57 23.10 16.80 -21.51
CA HIS A 57 24.55 16.63 -21.60
C HIS A 57 25.09 15.57 -20.62
N TYR A 58 24.52 15.47 -19.41
CA TYR A 58 24.94 14.49 -18.40
C TYR A 58 24.13 13.18 -18.46
N PHE A 59 22.87 13.26 -18.88
CA PHE A 59 21.93 12.14 -18.92
C PHE A 59 21.17 12.18 -20.26
N PRO A 60 21.54 11.32 -21.23
CA PRO A 60 20.96 11.34 -22.57
C PRO A 60 19.43 11.13 -22.58
N SER A 61 18.90 10.36 -21.64
CA SER A 61 17.47 10.13 -21.51
C SER A 61 16.95 10.23 -20.07
N LYS A 62 15.62 10.35 -19.93
CA LYS A 62 14.95 10.25 -18.63
C LYS A 62 15.17 8.88 -17.98
N ALA A 63 15.23 7.81 -18.78
CA ALA A 63 15.48 6.46 -18.30
C ALA A 63 16.88 6.33 -17.68
N ASP A 64 17.90 6.91 -18.31
CA ASP A 64 19.28 6.91 -17.77
C ASP A 64 19.37 7.63 -16.42
N LEU A 65 18.68 8.78 -16.32
CA LEU A 65 18.63 9.55 -15.09
C LEU A 65 17.84 8.82 -13.99
N PHE A 66 16.69 8.24 -14.32
CA PHE A 66 15.89 7.47 -13.38
C PHE A 66 16.65 6.24 -12.86
N MET A 67 17.26 5.45 -13.76
CA MET A 67 18.08 4.29 -13.38
C MET A 67 19.27 4.69 -12.50
N THR A 68 19.92 5.82 -12.78
CA THR A 68 21.01 6.31 -11.91
C THR A 68 20.47 6.63 -10.52
N VAL A 69 19.34 7.33 -10.43
CA VAL A 69 18.70 7.70 -9.18
C VAL A 69 18.27 6.47 -8.38
N THR A 70 17.61 5.49 -9.00
CA THR A 70 17.11 4.30 -8.30
C THR A 70 18.25 3.42 -7.80
N ARG A 71 19.33 3.27 -8.57
CA ARG A 71 20.53 2.55 -8.12
C ARG A 71 21.22 3.24 -6.93
N GLU A 72 21.42 4.56 -7.00
CA GLU A 72 22.03 5.30 -5.87
C GLU A 72 21.14 5.22 -4.62
N LEU A 73 19.81 5.33 -4.76
CA LEU A 73 18.88 5.16 -3.64
C LEU A 73 18.92 3.74 -3.04
N TYR A 74 19.06 2.72 -3.89
CA TYR A 74 19.20 1.33 -3.46
C TYR A 74 20.51 1.09 -2.72
N ASP A 75 21.63 1.53 -3.28
CA ASP A 75 22.95 1.38 -2.67
C ASP A 75 23.00 2.04 -1.29
N GLU A 76 22.45 3.27 -1.16
CA GLU A 76 22.31 3.97 0.12
C GLU A 76 21.45 3.17 1.13
N TYR A 77 20.31 2.63 0.68
CA TYR A 77 19.42 1.85 1.54
C TYR A 77 20.07 0.53 2.01
N MET A 78 20.83 -0.14 1.13
CA MET A 78 21.56 -1.37 1.45
C MET A 78 22.72 -1.09 2.42
N GLU A 79 23.48 -0.02 2.19
CA GLU A 79 24.57 0.37 3.08
C GLU A 79 24.05 0.62 4.49
N LEU A 80 23.02 1.48 4.63
CA LEU A 80 22.38 1.77 5.92
C LEU A 80 21.90 0.50 6.63
N SER A 81 21.15 -0.35 5.93
CA SER A 81 20.56 -1.55 6.52
C SER A 81 21.64 -2.57 6.94
N SER A 82 22.70 -2.73 6.14
CA SER A 82 23.78 -3.68 6.43
C SER A 82 24.57 -3.35 7.70
N THR A 83 24.73 -2.06 8.03
CA THR A 83 25.60 -1.61 9.13
C THR A 83 25.18 -2.11 10.50
N TRP A 84 23.88 -2.31 10.72
CA TRP A 84 23.34 -2.71 12.02
C TRP A 84 22.74 -4.12 12.02
N MET A 85 22.51 -4.75 10.87
CA MET A 85 21.93 -6.10 10.80
C MET A 85 22.88 -7.19 11.32
N GLU A 86 24.19 -6.97 11.29
CA GLU A 86 25.18 -7.91 11.82
C GLU A 86 24.99 -8.10 13.35
N GLY A 87 24.84 -9.35 13.79
CA GLY A 87 24.65 -9.70 15.21
C GLY A 87 23.23 -9.47 15.78
N VAL A 88 22.30 -8.88 15.02
CA VAL A 88 20.91 -8.66 15.49
C VAL A 88 20.22 -9.97 15.83
N TRP A 89 20.47 -11.03 15.07
CA TRP A 89 19.88 -12.34 15.29
C TRP A 89 20.43 -13.07 16.52
N ASP A 90 21.56 -12.63 17.07
CA ASP A 90 22.18 -13.23 18.26
C ASP A 90 21.54 -12.73 19.57
N MET A 91 20.69 -11.69 19.51
CA MET A 91 20.03 -11.07 20.67
C MET A 91 18.81 -11.86 21.20
N GLY A 92 18.42 -12.93 20.50
CA GLY A 92 17.18 -13.65 20.76
C GLY A 92 15.94 -12.93 20.20
N MET A 93 14.93 -13.71 19.81
CA MET A 93 13.79 -13.27 18.97
C MET A 93 13.16 -11.93 19.38
N ASP A 94 12.85 -11.75 20.67
CA ASP A 94 12.13 -10.57 21.18
C ASP A 94 12.95 -9.29 21.02
N GLU A 95 14.25 -9.36 21.37
CA GLU A 95 15.17 -8.23 21.26
C GLU A 95 15.58 -7.99 19.81
N SER A 96 15.79 -9.06 19.04
CA SER A 96 16.08 -8.99 17.60
C SER A 96 14.96 -8.26 16.83
N LEU A 97 13.70 -8.65 17.01
CA LEU A 97 12.59 -8.00 16.29
C LEU A 97 12.42 -6.54 16.73
N ARG A 98 12.47 -6.27 18.04
CA ARG A 98 12.33 -4.90 18.57
C ARG A 98 13.42 -3.98 18.02
N THR A 99 14.67 -4.45 18.05
CA THR A 99 15.82 -3.70 17.53
C THR A 99 15.70 -3.51 16.02
N SER A 100 15.28 -4.54 15.28
CA SER A 100 15.06 -4.44 13.84
C SER A 100 13.97 -3.42 13.49
N VAL A 101 12.82 -3.47 14.16
CA VAL A 101 11.73 -2.49 13.96
C VAL A 101 12.21 -1.07 14.29
N GLU A 102 12.92 -0.90 15.40
CA GLU A 102 13.46 0.41 15.80
C GLU A 102 14.39 0.98 14.73
N ARG A 103 15.37 0.19 14.27
CA ARG A 103 16.39 0.62 13.30
C ARG A 103 15.80 0.82 11.90
N ILE A 104 15.05 -0.15 11.38
CA ILE A 104 14.42 -0.04 10.06
C ILE A 104 13.53 1.19 10.00
N VAL A 105 12.62 1.37 10.98
CA VAL A 105 11.71 2.52 11.01
C VAL A 105 12.48 3.82 11.22
N GLN A 106 13.59 3.82 11.97
CA GLN A 106 14.43 5.00 12.09
C GLN A 106 15.00 5.42 10.73
N ASP A 107 15.68 4.49 10.06
CA ASP A 107 16.43 4.73 8.82
C ASP A 107 15.50 5.17 7.68
N VAL A 108 14.37 4.48 7.48
CA VAL A 108 13.45 4.79 6.37
C VAL A 108 12.68 6.11 6.57
N PHE A 109 12.48 6.56 7.80
CA PHE A 109 11.88 7.87 8.06
C PHE A 109 12.90 9.00 7.87
N ASP A 110 14.17 8.75 8.17
CA ASP A 110 15.25 9.72 7.97
C ASP A 110 15.65 9.81 6.48
N HIS A 111 15.51 8.70 5.74
CA HIS A 111 15.86 8.57 4.32
C HIS A 111 14.70 7.96 3.48
N PRO A 112 13.56 8.68 3.31
CA PRO A 112 12.34 8.11 2.76
C PRO A 112 12.29 8.00 1.23
N ASP A 113 13.25 8.61 0.52
CA ASP A 113 13.18 8.79 -0.94
C ASP A 113 13.06 7.47 -1.71
N ALA A 114 13.79 6.42 -1.29
CA ALA A 114 13.73 5.11 -1.93
C ALA A 114 12.31 4.53 -1.88
N LEU A 115 11.70 4.50 -0.70
CA LEU A 115 10.36 3.96 -0.50
C LEU A 115 9.28 4.83 -1.14
N ARG A 116 9.46 6.15 -1.14
CA ARG A 116 8.56 7.07 -1.85
C ARG A 116 8.61 6.84 -3.35
N THR A 117 9.79 6.76 -3.95
CA THR A 117 9.94 6.46 -5.39
C THR A 117 9.31 5.13 -5.74
N VAL A 118 9.55 4.10 -4.95
CA VAL A 118 8.89 2.79 -5.08
C VAL A 118 7.36 2.93 -5.05
N MET A 119 6.81 3.56 -4.00
CA MET A 119 5.36 3.72 -3.80
C MET A 119 4.68 4.52 -4.93
N GLN A 120 5.33 5.57 -5.44
CA GLN A 120 4.80 6.35 -6.57
C GLN A 120 4.57 5.48 -7.81
N ASN A 121 5.47 4.52 -8.07
CA ASN A 121 5.43 3.72 -9.29
C ASN A 121 4.53 2.49 -9.16
N MET A 122 4.54 1.80 -8.02
CA MET A 122 3.70 0.61 -7.78
C MET A 122 2.20 0.93 -7.85
N ALA A 123 1.80 2.13 -7.41
CA ALA A 123 0.41 2.54 -7.47
C ALA A 123 -0.14 2.63 -8.91
N HIS A 124 0.72 2.73 -9.94
CA HIS A 124 0.30 3.03 -11.33
C HIS A 124 0.24 1.79 -12.24
N GLY A 125 0.22 0.57 -11.69
CA GLY A 125 0.00 -0.65 -12.48
C GLY A 125 1.19 -1.06 -13.35
N LEU A 126 2.34 -0.39 -13.21
CA LEU A 126 3.56 -0.76 -13.92
C LEU A 126 4.17 -1.96 -13.23
N LYS A 127 4.52 -2.99 -14.01
CA LYS A 127 5.35 -4.07 -13.49
C LYS A 127 6.70 -3.49 -13.07
N VAL A 128 7.27 -4.05 -12.01
CA VAL A 128 8.59 -3.62 -11.55
C VAL A 128 9.62 -3.83 -12.67
N ALA A 129 9.50 -4.94 -13.40
CA ALA A 129 10.31 -5.24 -14.57
C ALA A 129 10.25 -4.19 -15.70
N ASP A 130 9.18 -3.38 -15.79
CA ASP A 130 9.02 -2.37 -16.84
C ASP A 130 9.63 -1.01 -16.45
N LEU A 131 10.11 -0.85 -15.21
CA LEU A 131 10.66 0.39 -14.69
C LEU A 131 12.19 0.43 -14.85
N PRO A 132 12.76 1.44 -15.53
CA PRO A 132 14.20 1.50 -15.75
C PRO A 132 15.00 1.47 -14.44
N GLY A 133 15.92 0.52 -14.31
CA GLY A 133 16.82 0.48 -13.15
C GLY A 133 16.17 0.02 -11.87
N LEU A 134 15.04 -0.70 -11.93
CA LEU A 134 14.52 -1.52 -10.84
C LEU A 134 14.73 -3.02 -11.08
N ASP A 135 15.56 -3.37 -12.06
CA ASP A 135 15.94 -4.76 -12.39
C ASP A 135 16.56 -5.51 -11.21
N PHE A 136 17.12 -4.79 -10.23
CA PHE A 136 17.68 -5.34 -8.99
C PHE A 136 16.62 -5.76 -7.98
N PHE A 137 15.36 -5.33 -8.14
CA PHE A 137 14.32 -5.50 -7.13
C PHE A 137 14.02 -6.98 -6.80
N PRO A 138 13.98 -7.92 -7.77
CA PRO A 138 13.87 -9.34 -7.46
C PRO A 138 15.03 -9.88 -6.60
N GLU A 139 16.26 -9.46 -6.91
CA GLU A 139 17.48 -9.88 -6.19
C GLU A 139 17.50 -9.29 -4.77
N PHE A 140 17.11 -8.03 -4.62
CA PHE A 140 16.88 -7.39 -3.34
C PHE A 140 15.88 -8.18 -2.49
N TRP A 141 14.73 -8.55 -3.07
CA TRP A 141 13.69 -9.29 -2.37
C TRP A 141 14.15 -10.68 -1.95
N ALA A 142 14.85 -11.39 -2.83
CA ALA A 142 15.47 -12.67 -2.51
C ALA A 142 16.53 -12.55 -1.39
N GLY A 143 17.31 -11.46 -1.39
CA GLY A 143 18.29 -11.15 -0.35
C GLY A 143 17.66 -10.99 1.03
N ILE A 144 16.58 -10.22 1.15
CA ILE A 144 15.83 -10.07 2.41
C ILE A 144 15.33 -11.44 2.90
N GLN A 145 14.72 -12.22 2.01
CA GLN A 145 14.22 -13.55 2.36
C GLN A 145 15.33 -14.46 2.89
N GLU A 146 16.51 -14.45 2.28
CA GLU A 146 17.62 -15.28 2.71
C GLU A 146 18.21 -14.85 4.06
N VAL A 147 18.29 -13.54 4.33
CA VAL A 147 18.72 -13.04 5.66
C VAL A 147 17.77 -13.52 6.75
N PHE A 148 16.47 -13.34 6.57
CA PHE A 148 15.48 -13.79 7.54
C PHE A 148 15.47 -15.31 7.67
N ARG A 149 15.52 -16.06 6.55
CA ARG A 149 15.51 -17.52 6.56
C ARG A 149 16.67 -18.11 7.37
N LYS A 150 17.87 -17.51 7.30
CA LYS A 150 19.03 -17.95 8.09
C LYS A 150 18.84 -17.73 9.60
N GLY A 151 18.07 -16.73 9.99
CA GLY A 151 17.77 -16.41 11.39
C GLY A 151 16.55 -17.13 11.98
N LEU A 152 15.79 -17.87 11.16
CA LEU A 152 14.55 -18.56 11.56
C LEU A 152 14.74 -20.09 11.68
N SER A 153 13.74 -20.78 12.24
CA SER A 153 13.72 -22.24 12.32
C SER A 153 13.87 -22.86 10.93
N PRO A 154 14.69 -23.92 10.77
CA PRO A 154 14.80 -24.64 9.50
C PRO A 154 13.50 -25.32 9.09
N TYR A 155 12.57 -25.53 10.04
CA TYR A 155 11.27 -26.15 9.79
C TYR A 155 10.19 -25.14 9.35
N ALA A 156 10.47 -23.84 9.41
CA ALA A 156 9.50 -22.84 8.97
C ALA A 156 9.32 -22.89 7.45
N CYS A 157 8.06 -22.99 7.01
CA CYS A 157 7.72 -23.02 5.59
C CYS A 157 8.22 -21.76 4.85
N ARG A 158 8.97 -21.95 3.75
CA ARG A 158 9.53 -20.85 2.94
C ARG A 158 8.45 -19.89 2.42
N ARG A 159 7.31 -20.42 2.00
CA ARG A 159 6.18 -19.62 1.48
C ARG A 159 5.63 -18.69 2.55
N ASP A 160 5.46 -19.20 3.77
CA ASP A 160 4.87 -18.46 4.88
C ASP A 160 5.86 -17.41 5.43
N ILE A 161 7.17 -17.70 5.42
CA ILE A 161 8.22 -16.70 5.66
C ILE A 161 8.13 -15.57 4.64
N ALA A 162 8.06 -15.89 3.34
CA ALA A 162 7.97 -14.88 2.29
C ALA A 162 6.71 -14.00 2.42
N MET A 163 5.55 -14.60 2.75
CA MET A 163 4.32 -13.86 3.06
C MET A 163 4.49 -12.93 4.25
N TRP A 164 5.08 -13.41 5.35
CA TRP A 164 5.32 -12.60 6.55
C TRP A 164 6.21 -11.39 6.24
N ILE A 165 7.32 -11.61 5.53
CA ILE A 165 8.26 -10.56 5.11
C ILE A 165 7.55 -9.53 4.23
N LEU A 166 6.74 -9.99 3.29
CA LEU A 166 5.97 -9.12 2.41
C LEU A 166 5.01 -8.23 3.20
N GLY A 167 4.23 -8.79 4.12
CA GLY A 167 3.32 -8.01 4.96
C GLY A 167 4.03 -6.99 5.83
N PHE A 168 5.15 -7.39 6.45
CA PHE A 168 5.94 -6.50 7.28
C PHE A 168 6.43 -5.28 6.48
N HIS A 169 6.95 -5.50 5.27
CA HIS A 169 7.43 -4.42 4.41
C HIS A 169 6.28 -3.61 3.79
N MET A 170 5.12 -4.22 3.49
CA MET A 170 3.96 -3.49 2.98
C MET A 170 3.52 -2.39 3.95
N VAL A 171 3.51 -2.66 5.25
CA VAL A 171 3.21 -1.63 6.26
C VAL A 171 4.22 -0.49 6.19
N ILE A 172 5.51 -0.79 6.11
CA ILE A 172 6.58 0.21 6.02
C ILE A 172 6.47 1.04 4.73
N PHE A 173 6.33 0.37 3.58
CA PHE A 173 6.21 1.01 2.27
C PHE A 173 5.03 1.98 2.22
N ASN A 174 3.88 1.58 2.77
CA ASN A 174 2.70 2.43 2.81
C ASN A 174 2.90 3.60 3.78
N CYS A 175 3.31 3.33 5.02
CA CYS A 175 3.45 4.36 6.06
C CYS A 175 4.53 5.40 5.77
N VAL A 176 5.56 5.07 4.98
CA VAL A 176 6.68 5.97 4.63
C VAL A 176 6.53 6.54 3.22
N GLY A 177 6.04 5.73 2.28
CA GLY A 177 5.87 6.10 0.88
C GLY A 177 4.66 7.01 0.64
N ALA A 178 3.58 6.82 1.41
CA ALA A 178 2.37 7.65 1.36
C ALA A 178 1.95 8.15 2.76
N PRO A 179 2.85 8.86 3.47
CA PRO A 179 2.72 9.07 4.90
C PRO A 179 1.61 10.06 5.25
N HIS A 180 1.27 10.99 4.34
CA HIS A 180 0.21 11.98 4.52
C HIS A 180 -1.17 11.33 4.69
N TYR A 181 -1.51 10.36 3.84
CA TYR A 181 -2.79 9.67 3.90
C TYR A 181 -2.92 8.89 5.20
N HIS A 182 -1.97 7.99 5.49
CA HIS A 182 -2.07 7.12 6.66
C HIS A 182 -2.05 7.92 7.96
N ALA A 183 -1.20 8.95 8.08
CA ALA A 183 -1.21 9.81 9.25
C ALA A 183 -2.54 10.57 9.39
N LYS A 184 -3.11 11.11 8.30
CA LYS A 184 -4.42 11.80 8.33
C LYS A 184 -5.54 10.84 8.76
N VAL A 185 -5.58 9.61 8.24
CA VAL A 185 -6.55 8.58 8.67
C VAL A 185 -6.42 8.25 10.15
N LEU A 186 -5.20 8.28 10.69
CA LEU A 186 -4.93 8.04 12.11
C LEU A 186 -5.13 9.29 12.99
N GLY A 187 -5.48 10.44 12.40
CA GLY A 187 -5.62 11.70 13.14
C GLY A 187 -4.29 12.30 13.61
N MET A 188 -3.18 11.95 12.95
CA MET A 188 -1.82 12.34 13.30
C MET A 188 -1.17 13.18 12.19
N SER A 189 -0.09 13.88 12.54
CA SER A 189 0.79 14.47 11.53
C SER A 189 1.85 13.47 11.11
N HIS A 190 2.08 13.34 9.81
CA HIS A 190 3.05 12.39 9.26
C HIS A 190 4.52 12.71 9.63
N LYS A 191 4.79 13.92 10.12
CA LYS A 191 6.12 14.35 10.61
C LYS A 191 6.28 14.19 12.12
N SER A 192 5.22 13.76 12.80
CA SER A 192 5.21 13.75 14.26
C SER A 192 5.93 12.52 14.81
N PRO A 193 6.62 12.64 15.97
CA PRO A 193 7.21 11.49 16.64
C PRO A 193 6.16 10.42 16.99
N GLU A 194 4.92 10.84 17.28
CA GLU A 194 3.81 9.95 17.60
C GLU A 194 3.45 9.04 16.42
N TYR A 195 3.43 9.56 15.19
CA TYR A 195 3.18 8.73 14.00
C TYR A 195 4.29 7.70 13.79
N LYS A 196 5.56 8.10 13.92
CA LYS A 196 6.70 7.18 13.83
C LYS A 196 6.63 6.08 14.89
N GLN A 197 6.29 6.44 16.13
CA GLN A 197 6.11 5.46 17.21
C GLN A 197 4.92 4.53 16.94
N TRP A 198 3.82 5.07 16.44
CA TRP A 198 2.64 4.28 16.08
C TRP A 198 2.99 3.22 15.02
N VAL A 199 3.80 3.56 14.01
CA VAL A 199 4.25 2.60 12.98
C VAL A 199 5.07 1.46 13.59
N LYS A 200 5.99 1.77 14.53
CA LYS A 200 6.76 0.76 15.26
C LYS A 200 5.85 -0.18 16.05
N ASP A 201 4.90 0.41 16.79
CA ASP A 201 3.94 -0.34 17.59
C ASP A 201 3.05 -1.23 16.71
N ALA A 202 2.61 -0.74 15.55
CA ALA A 202 1.79 -1.49 14.60
C ALA A 202 2.55 -2.68 14.00
N LEU A 203 3.83 -2.50 13.63
CA LEU A 203 4.69 -3.59 13.16
C LEU A 203 4.86 -4.67 14.23
N MET A 204 5.15 -4.28 15.47
CA MET A 204 5.25 -5.23 16.58
C MET A 204 3.92 -5.94 16.84
N PHE A 205 2.82 -5.19 16.89
CA PHE A 205 1.50 -5.73 17.18
C PHE A 205 1.02 -6.75 16.13
N LEU A 206 1.18 -6.43 14.85
CA LEU A 206 0.69 -7.25 13.75
C LEU A 206 1.57 -8.48 13.48
N PHE A 207 2.89 -8.35 13.62
CA PHE A 207 3.82 -9.35 13.09
C PHE A 207 4.56 -10.17 14.16
N TYR A 208 4.68 -9.68 15.39
CA TYR A 208 5.32 -10.47 16.46
C TYR A 208 4.61 -11.80 16.75
N PRO A 209 3.26 -11.87 16.83
CA PRO A 209 2.57 -13.13 17.12
C PRO A 209 2.79 -14.22 16.06
N SER A 210 2.78 -13.84 14.77
CA SER A 210 3.01 -14.77 13.66
C SER A 210 4.49 -15.12 13.50
N LEU A 211 5.41 -14.18 13.75
CA LEU A 211 6.85 -14.46 13.79
C LEU A 211 7.18 -15.52 14.83
N LYS A 212 6.57 -15.43 16.02
CA LYS A 212 6.75 -16.43 17.08
C LYS A 212 6.39 -17.83 16.61
N LYS A 213 5.30 -17.99 15.84
CA LYS A 213 4.92 -19.29 15.27
C LYS A 213 5.98 -19.83 14.30
N LEU A 214 6.54 -18.96 13.45
CA LEU A 214 7.60 -19.33 12.49
C LEU A 214 8.93 -19.66 13.20
N VAL A 215 9.31 -18.91 14.22
CA VAL A 215 10.56 -19.15 14.98
C VAL A 215 10.51 -20.47 15.74
N PHE A 216 9.36 -20.85 16.27
CA PHE A 216 9.18 -22.08 17.04
C PHE A 216 8.59 -23.25 16.24
N SER A 217 8.62 -23.18 14.90
CA SER A 217 8.19 -24.28 14.01
C SER A 217 8.94 -25.58 14.31
N GLN A 218 8.22 -26.68 14.27
CA GLN A 218 8.66 -28.05 14.59
C GLN A 218 8.79 -28.90 13.31
N PRO A 219 9.50 -30.05 13.36
CA PRO A 219 9.47 -31.01 12.26
C PRO A 219 8.03 -31.33 11.84
N GLY A 220 7.71 -31.20 10.55
CA GLY A 220 6.36 -31.32 10.00
C GLY A 220 5.69 -29.98 9.63
N ASP A 221 6.19 -28.85 10.15
CA ASP A 221 5.69 -27.50 9.82
C ASP A 221 6.30 -26.94 8.52
N GLU A 222 7.02 -27.76 7.74
CA GLU A 222 7.61 -27.32 6.47
C GLU A 222 6.52 -27.09 5.41
N GLN A 223 5.33 -27.67 5.62
CA GLN A 223 4.18 -27.51 4.74
C GLN A 223 3.54 -26.13 4.92
N PRO A 224 3.02 -25.54 3.83
CA PRO A 224 2.35 -24.24 3.88
C PRO A 224 1.08 -24.27 4.74
N MET A 225 0.92 -23.28 5.63
CA MET A 225 -0.34 -23.06 6.35
C MET A 225 -1.44 -22.60 5.40
N THR A 226 -2.51 -23.38 5.22
CA THR A 226 -3.56 -23.07 4.25
C THR A 226 -4.97 -23.23 4.80
N TRP A 227 -5.88 -22.36 4.35
CA TRP A 227 -7.29 -22.37 4.74
C TRP A 227 -8.19 -22.46 3.50
N PRO A 228 -8.96 -23.54 3.31
CA PRO A 228 -9.77 -23.74 2.10
C PRO A 228 -10.70 -22.56 1.81
N LEU A 229 -10.82 -22.13 0.55
CA LEU A 229 -11.82 -21.15 0.13
C LEU A 229 -13.24 -21.62 0.50
N ASN A 230 -14.01 -20.76 1.18
CA ASN A 230 -15.41 -21.07 1.47
C ASN A 230 -16.28 -20.74 0.25
N PRO A 231 -17.37 -21.47 0.01
CA PRO A 231 -18.31 -21.14 -1.06
C PRO A 231 -18.94 -19.77 -0.81
N PRO A 232 -19.31 -19.03 -1.89
CA PRO A 232 -20.04 -17.77 -1.73
C PRO A 232 -21.33 -17.98 -0.94
N ARG A 233 -21.69 -17.03 -0.08
CA ARG A 233 -22.92 -17.08 0.73
C ARG A 233 -24.14 -17.28 -0.18
N GLN A 234 -24.84 -18.42 -0.06
CA GLN A 234 -26.12 -18.65 -0.73
C GLN A 234 -27.20 -17.76 -0.09
N GLY A 235 -27.95 -17.02 -0.90
CA GLY A 235 -29.16 -16.32 -0.46
C GLY A 235 -28.97 -15.03 0.37
N SER A 236 -27.75 -14.55 0.64
CA SER A 236 -27.61 -13.12 0.96
C SER A 236 -28.12 -12.36 -0.25
N ARG A 237 -29.03 -11.37 -0.09
CA ARG A 237 -29.39 -10.39 -1.15
C ARG A 237 -28.18 -10.23 -2.04
N ALA A 238 -28.21 -10.82 -3.23
CA ALA A 238 -27.01 -11.08 -4.02
C ALA A 238 -26.30 -9.75 -4.23
N TYR A 239 -25.27 -9.45 -3.41
CA TYR A 239 -24.59 -8.16 -3.28
C TYR A 239 -25.31 -7.07 -4.06
N GLY A 240 -26.48 -6.70 -3.51
CA GLY A 240 -27.57 -6.10 -4.29
C GLY A 240 -27.06 -4.93 -5.12
N SER A 241 -27.56 -4.83 -6.35
CA SER A 241 -27.50 -3.61 -7.17
C SER A 241 -27.38 -2.36 -6.30
N LEU A 242 -26.50 -1.43 -6.69
CA LEU A 242 -26.33 -0.07 -6.14
C LEU A 242 -27.66 0.66 -5.83
N HIS A 243 -28.77 0.14 -6.34
CA HIS A 243 -30.11 0.63 -6.19
C HIS A 243 -31.02 -0.47 -5.63
N ALA A 244 -31.78 -0.13 -4.59
CA ALA A 244 -32.83 -0.98 -4.02
C ALA A 244 -33.95 -1.35 -5.03
N GLN A 245 -33.97 -0.71 -6.20
CA GLN A 245 -34.83 -0.98 -7.35
C GLN A 245 -34.00 -1.06 -8.65
N PRO A 246 -34.41 -1.84 -9.66
CA PRO A 246 -33.75 -1.85 -10.96
C PRO A 246 -33.62 -0.44 -11.56
N ILE A 247 -32.47 -0.12 -12.16
CA ILE A 247 -32.19 1.22 -12.72
C ILE A 247 -33.30 1.63 -13.70
N GLU A 248 -33.86 0.69 -14.48
CA GLU A 248 -34.93 0.99 -15.45
C GLU A 248 -36.19 1.59 -14.81
N ASN A 249 -36.43 1.35 -13.52
CA ASN A 249 -37.60 1.85 -12.79
C ASN A 249 -37.37 3.24 -12.19
N LEU A 250 -36.14 3.77 -12.20
CA LEU A 250 -35.82 5.09 -11.67
C LEU A 250 -36.22 6.21 -12.64
N LYS A 251 -36.34 7.45 -12.15
CA LYS A 251 -36.60 8.60 -13.03
C LYS A 251 -35.45 8.77 -14.02
N LYS A 252 -35.73 9.19 -15.26
CA LYS A 252 -34.70 9.36 -16.33
C LYS A 252 -33.47 10.16 -15.87
N GLY A 253 -33.65 11.20 -15.05
CA GLY A 253 -32.54 11.98 -14.53
C GLY A 253 -31.64 11.20 -13.56
N GLU A 254 -32.25 10.37 -12.71
CA GLU A 254 -31.54 9.50 -11.77
C GLU A 254 -30.78 8.39 -12.50
N GLN A 255 -31.40 7.77 -13.50
CA GLN A 255 -30.72 6.82 -14.40
C GLN A 255 -29.49 7.44 -15.06
N THR A 256 -29.61 8.69 -15.53
CA THR A 256 -28.52 9.42 -16.17
C THR A 256 -27.39 9.70 -15.18
N ARG A 257 -27.74 10.17 -13.98
CA ARG A 257 -26.79 10.40 -12.89
C ARG A 257 -25.99 9.13 -12.56
N ILE A 258 -26.67 7.99 -12.46
CA ILE A 258 -26.03 6.70 -12.18
C ILE A 258 -25.04 6.34 -13.30
N LYS A 259 -25.46 6.36 -14.55
CA LYS A 259 -24.57 6.02 -15.68
C LYS A 259 -23.34 6.94 -15.77
N ILE A 260 -23.48 8.22 -15.40
CA ILE A 260 -22.34 9.14 -15.30
C ILE A 260 -21.37 8.68 -14.22
N LEU A 261 -21.86 8.28 -13.03
CA LEU A 261 -21.03 7.72 -11.97
C LEU A 261 -20.34 6.42 -12.42
N GLU A 262 -21.03 5.53 -13.14
CA GLU A 262 -20.40 4.29 -13.65
C GLU A 262 -19.25 4.57 -14.62
N ALA A 263 -19.44 5.52 -15.54
CA ALA A 263 -18.38 5.95 -16.45
C ALA A 263 -17.22 6.60 -15.69
N ALA A 264 -17.53 7.46 -14.71
CA ALA A 264 -16.53 8.10 -13.86
C ALA A 264 -15.71 7.07 -13.08
N ARG A 265 -16.36 6.07 -12.48
CA ARG A 265 -15.73 4.98 -11.74
C ARG A 265 -14.69 4.25 -12.59
N LYS A 266 -15.03 3.91 -13.83
CA LYS A 266 -14.08 3.27 -14.75
C LYS A 266 -12.87 4.17 -15.05
N VAL A 267 -13.11 5.44 -15.38
CA VAL A 267 -12.02 6.40 -15.66
C VAL A 267 -11.10 6.58 -14.46
N PHE A 268 -11.64 6.71 -13.25
CA PHE A 268 -10.84 6.85 -12.03
C PHE A 268 -10.14 5.55 -11.59
N THR A 269 -10.52 4.41 -12.16
CA THR A 269 -9.78 3.15 -12.00
C THR A 269 -8.53 3.15 -12.87
N THR A 270 -8.63 3.63 -14.11
CA THR A 270 -7.49 3.60 -15.04
C THR A 270 -6.61 4.85 -14.96
N HIS A 271 -7.09 5.91 -14.30
CA HIS A 271 -6.41 7.20 -14.24
C HIS A 271 -6.51 7.82 -12.83
N PRO A 272 -5.38 8.22 -12.22
CA PRO A 272 -5.37 9.00 -10.98
C PRO A 272 -6.19 10.29 -11.12
N TYR A 273 -6.73 10.79 -10.00
CA TYR A 273 -7.65 11.94 -9.96
C TYR A 273 -7.11 13.15 -10.73
N ASN A 274 -5.83 13.48 -10.57
CA ASN A 274 -5.20 14.63 -11.24
C ASN A 274 -5.11 14.49 -12.76
N THR A 275 -5.02 13.26 -13.27
CA THR A 275 -4.92 12.97 -14.71
C THR A 275 -6.28 12.70 -15.36
N ALA A 276 -7.25 12.22 -14.59
CA ALA A 276 -8.62 12.04 -15.04
C ALA A 276 -9.27 13.39 -15.39
N SER A 277 -10.09 13.39 -16.45
CA SER A 277 -10.80 14.58 -16.93
C SER A 277 -12.27 14.30 -17.19
N ILE A 278 -13.13 15.32 -17.05
CA ILE A 278 -14.57 15.23 -17.39
C ILE A 278 -14.77 14.79 -18.85
N ARG A 279 -13.85 15.16 -19.75
CA ARG A 279 -13.89 14.73 -21.15
C ARG A 279 -13.64 13.23 -21.32
N MET A 280 -12.70 12.65 -20.56
CA MET A 280 -12.49 11.19 -20.56
C MET A 280 -13.75 10.46 -20.07
N ILE A 281 -14.40 10.99 -19.03
CA ILE A 281 -15.65 10.44 -18.47
C ILE A 281 -16.79 10.54 -19.48
N GLY A 282 -16.92 11.67 -20.17
CA GLY A 282 -17.89 11.84 -21.26
C GLY A 282 -17.66 10.84 -22.39
N LYS A 283 -16.41 10.61 -22.79
CA LYS A 283 -16.07 9.61 -23.79
C LYS A 283 -16.40 8.18 -23.33
N GLU A 284 -16.07 7.83 -22.08
CA GLU A 284 -16.34 6.50 -21.51
C GLU A 284 -17.85 6.22 -21.40
N GLY A 285 -18.64 7.21 -20.99
CA GLY A 285 -20.09 7.06 -20.80
C GLY A 285 -20.95 7.41 -22.01
N GLY A 286 -20.36 7.94 -23.09
CA GLY A 286 -21.10 8.46 -24.23
C GLY A 286 -21.90 9.74 -23.92
N PHE A 287 -21.43 10.55 -22.99
CA PHE A 287 -22.08 11.80 -22.55
C PHE A 287 -21.33 13.03 -23.06
N ASP A 288 -22.07 14.08 -23.42
CA ASP A 288 -21.48 15.40 -23.60
C ASP A 288 -21.03 16.00 -22.26
N PHE A 289 -19.95 16.79 -22.28
CA PHE A 289 -19.41 17.40 -21.07
C PHE A 289 -20.43 18.32 -20.36
N THR A 290 -21.33 18.96 -21.12
CA THR A 290 -22.39 19.83 -20.59
C THR A 290 -23.41 19.03 -19.80
N LEU A 291 -23.74 17.81 -20.28
CA LEU A 291 -24.64 16.91 -19.55
C LEU A 291 -24.01 16.46 -18.24
N ILE A 292 -22.73 16.11 -18.24
CA ILE A 292 -22.02 15.76 -17.00
C ILE A 292 -22.03 16.95 -16.03
N HIS A 293 -21.69 18.15 -16.51
CA HIS A 293 -21.67 19.37 -15.69
C HIS A 293 -23.05 19.74 -15.12
N HIS A 294 -24.14 19.37 -15.80
CA HIS A 294 -25.49 19.55 -15.28
C HIS A 294 -25.77 18.72 -14.01
N TYR A 295 -25.25 17.49 -13.94
CA TYR A 295 -25.42 16.61 -12.77
C TYR A 295 -24.30 16.76 -11.72
N PHE A 296 -23.11 17.13 -12.18
CA PHE A 296 -21.90 17.24 -11.38
C PHE A 296 -21.09 18.46 -11.85
N PRO A 297 -21.31 19.64 -11.25
CA PRO A 297 -20.63 20.89 -11.58
C PRO A 297 -19.11 20.81 -11.66
N SER A 298 -18.49 19.92 -10.88
CA SER A 298 -17.03 19.77 -10.85
C SER A 298 -16.58 18.32 -10.83
N LYS A 299 -15.34 18.08 -11.26
CA LYS A 299 -14.67 16.77 -11.10
C LYS A 299 -14.57 16.35 -9.63
N ALA A 300 -14.39 17.33 -8.74
CA ALA A 300 -14.34 17.14 -7.30
C ALA A 300 -15.66 16.56 -6.77
N GLU A 301 -16.79 17.20 -7.09
CA GLU A 301 -18.12 16.73 -6.67
C GLU A 301 -18.45 15.35 -7.27
N LEU A 302 -18.04 15.09 -8.51
CA LEU A 302 -18.22 13.77 -9.12
C LEU A 302 -17.42 12.68 -8.39
N PHE A 303 -16.17 12.97 -8.04
CA PHE A 303 -15.31 12.04 -7.29
C PHE A 303 -15.82 11.85 -5.85
N GLU A 304 -16.27 12.92 -5.19
CA GLU A 304 -16.87 12.83 -3.87
C GLU A 304 -18.14 11.98 -3.87
N ALA A 305 -18.99 12.14 -4.89
CA ALA A 305 -20.19 11.32 -5.03
C ALA A 305 -19.87 9.83 -5.20
N LEU A 306 -18.79 9.48 -5.90
CA LEU A 306 -18.31 8.10 -6.00
C LEU A 306 -17.81 7.55 -4.66
N ALA A 307 -17.05 8.35 -3.91
CA ALA A 307 -16.58 7.96 -2.59
C ALA A 307 -17.76 7.77 -1.61
N ALA A 308 -18.76 8.65 -1.66
CA ALA A 308 -19.99 8.55 -0.88
C ALA A 308 -20.78 7.28 -1.22
N GLN A 309 -20.99 7.01 -2.51
CA GLN A 309 -21.68 5.80 -2.96
C GLN A 309 -20.99 4.52 -2.45
N THR A 310 -19.65 4.46 -2.56
CA THR A 310 -18.87 3.32 -2.06
C THR A 310 -19.08 3.09 -0.55
N MET A 311 -19.20 4.17 0.23
CA MET A 311 -19.45 4.08 1.68
C MET A 311 -20.89 3.63 1.98
N GLU A 312 -21.87 4.18 1.27
CA GLU A 312 -23.29 3.79 1.38
C GLU A 312 -23.50 2.31 1.06
N ASP A 313 -22.70 1.75 0.14
CA ASP A 313 -22.75 0.34 -0.22
C ASP A 313 -22.04 -0.56 0.80
N LEU A 314 -20.81 -0.21 1.19
CA LEU A 314 -19.96 -1.09 2.00
C LEU A 314 -20.35 -1.11 3.47
N LEU A 315 -20.74 0.03 4.04
CA LEU A 315 -20.93 0.13 5.48
C LEU A 315 -22.06 -0.79 6.00
N PRO A 316 -23.26 -0.83 5.40
CA PRO A 316 -24.30 -1.78 5.83
C PRO A 316 -23.87 -3.23 5.70
N GLN A 317 -23.08 -3.55 4.66
CA GLN A 317 -22.55 -4.90 4.46
C GLN A 317 -21.54 -5.27 5.54
N ALA A 318 -20.67 -4.34 5.94
CA ALA A 318 -19.71 -4.56 7.00
C ALA A 318 -20.41 -4.91 8.32
N TYR A 319 -21.47 -4.19 8.70
CA TYR A 319 -22.28 -4.52 9.88
C TYR A 319 -22.89 -5.93 9.78
N VAL A 320 -23.59 -6.25 8.68
CA VAL A 320 -24.18 -7.58 8.47
C VAL A 320 -23.12 -8.68 8.53
N TRP A 321 -21.93 -8.44 7.97
CA TRP A 321 -20.85 -9.41 8.04
C TRP A 321 -20.37 -9.62 9.47
N MET A 322 -20.12 -8.55 10.22
CA MET A 322 -19.63 -8.69 11.57
C MET A 322 -20.66 -9.36 12.49
N GLU A 323 -21.95 -9.05 12.34
CA GLU A 323 -23.05 -9.73 13.06
C GLU A 323 -23.13 -11.23 12.74
N ASP A 324 -23.04 -11.61 11.46
CA ASP A 324 -23.05 -13.02 11.04
C ASP A 324 -21.84 -13.80 11.58
N LEU A 325 -20.69 -13.15 11.69
CA LEU A 325 -19.40 -13.79 11.98
C LEU A 325 -19.10 -13.81 13.49
N ALA A 326 -19.64 -12.87 14.26
CA ALA A 326 -19.47 -12.77 15.71
C ALA A 326 -19.76 -14.07 16.48
N PRO A 327 -20.79 -14.88 16.17
CA PRO A 327 -21.05 -16.12 16.91
C PRO A 327 -20.12 -17.29 16.54
N LEU A 328 -19.29 -17.16 15.49
CA LEU A 328 -18.43 -18.25 15.02
C LEU A 328 -17.14 -18.33 15.85
N LYS A 329 -16.42 -19.45 15.72
CA LYS A 329 -15.03 -19.52 16.20
C LYS A 329 -14.20 -18.47 15.46
N VAL A 330 -13.22 -17.88 16.15
CA VAL A 330 -12.37 -16.80 15.62
C VAL A 330 -11.75 -17.16 14.26
N GLU A 331 -11.20 -18.37 14.16
CA GLU A 331 -10.59 -18.88 12.92
C GLU A 331 -11.61 -19.00 11.78
N ASP A 332 -12.76 -19.63 12.02
CA ASP A 332 -13.83 -19.79 11.03
C ASP A 332 -14.37 -18.43 10.59
N GLY A 333 -14.60 -17.53 11.55
CA GLY A 333 -15.09 -16.17 11.31
C GLY A 333 -14.14 -15.35 10.45
N LEU A 334 -12.84 -15.37 10.75
CA LEU A 334 -11.83 -14.67 9.95
C LEU A 334 -11.65 -15.29 8.56
N SER A 335 -11.69 -16.62 8.46
CA SER A 335 -11.61 -17.34 7.18
C SER A 335 -12.76 -16.95 6.25
N ILE A 336 -14.00 -16.90 6.76
CA ILE A 336 -15.17 -16.47 6.00
C ILE A 336 -15.13 -14.96 5.71
N PHE A 337 -14.64 -14.13 6.64
CA PHE A 337 -14.42 -12.71 6.40
C PHE A 337 -13.48 -12.48 5.21
N ALA A 338 -12.36 -13.21 5.16
CA ALA A 338 -11.40 -13.12 4.07
C ALA A 338 -12.07 -13.44 2.71
N ASP A 339 -12.86 -14.51 2.63
CA ASP A 339 -13.60 -14.84 1.40
C ASP A 339 -14.60 -13.75 1.00
N ARG A 340 -15.35 -13.18 1.96
CA ARG A 340 -16.31 -12.09 1.70
C ARG A 340 -15.60 -10.81 1.23
N ALA A 341 -14.48 -10.46 1.86
CA ALA A 341 -13.68 -9.31 1.47
C ALA A 341 -13.10 -9.49 0.07
N LEU A 342 -12.56 -10.67 -0.25
CA LEU A 342 -12.08 -11.02 -1.59
C LEU A 342 -13.18 -10.95 -2.65
N ASP A 343 -14.37 -11.48 -2.36
CA ASP A 343 -15.53 -11.41 -3.24
C ASP A 343 -16.00 -9.98 -3.50
N TYR A 344 -16.15 -9.18 -2.44
CA TYR A 344 -16.61 -7.81 -2.55
C TYR A 344 -15.62 -6.97 -3.35
N CYS A 345 -14.34 -7.05 -3.01
CA CYS A 345 -13.29 -6.26 -3.65
C CYS A 345 -13.04 -6.72 -5.09
N GLY A 346 -13.11 -8.03 -5.38
CA GLY A 346 -13.01 -8.55 -6.75
C GLY A 346 -14.14 -8.08 -7.67
N ARG A 347 -15.34 -7.82 -7.13
CA ARG A 347 -16.46 -7.23 -7.89
C ARG A 347 -16.40 -5.71 -7.97
N ASN A 348 -15.69 -5.07 -7.04
CA ASN A 348 -15.56 -3.62 -6.94
C ASN A 348 -14.08 -3.16 -6.94
N PRO A 349 -13.26 -3.57 -7.93
CA PRO A 349 -11.81 -3.29 -7.91
C PRO A 349 -11.53 -1.79 -8.02
N ALA A 350 -12.43 -1.04 -8.65
CA ALA A 350 -12.35 0.40 -8.85
C ALA A 350 -12.14 1.19 -7.55
N ALA A 351 -12.79 0.77 -6.46
CA ALA A 351 -12.73 1.50 -5.19
C ALA A 351 -11.32 1.42 -4.58
N LEU A 352 -10.77 0.21 -4.45
CA LEU A 352 -9.44 0.01 -3.86
C LEU A 352 -8.31 0.45 -4.78
N HIS A 353 -8.42 0.14 -6.07
CA HIS A 353 -7.40 0.52 -7.04
C HIS A 353 -7.34 2.03 -7.24
N GLY A 354 -8.50 2.68 -7.39
CA GLY A 354 -8.58 4.15 -7.44
C GLY A 354 -8.07 4.79 -6.15
N LEU A 355 -8.38 4.25 -4.98
CA LEU A 355 -7.83 4.71 -3.71
C LEU A 355 -6.29 4.64 -3.72
N MET A 356 -5.71 3.49 -4.05
CA MET A 356 -4.26 3.28 -4.02
C MET A 356 -3.50 4.17 -5.02
N GLN A 357 -4.03 4.38 -6.23
CA GLN A 357 -3.47 5.30 -7.21
C GLN A 357 -3.32 6.73 -6.67
N ASN A 358 -4.27 7.16 -5.86
CA ASN A 358 -4.37 8.53 -5.39
C ASN A 358 -3.64 8.75 -4.05
N ILE A 359 -3.61 7.75 -3.16
CA ILE A 359 -2.88 7.82 -1.87
C ILE A 359 -1.40 8.20 -2.08
N ALA A 360 -0.74 7.58 -3.07
CA ALA A 360 0.65 7.90 -3.39
C ALA A 360 0.83 9.36 -3.83
N GLN A 361 -0.13 9.93 -4.55
CA GLN A 361 -0.07 11.30 -5.07
C GLN A 361 -0.42 12.39 -4.03
N MET A 362 -0.96 12.03 -2.86
CA MET A 362 -1.37 12.99 -1.82
C MET A 362 -0.23 13.81 -1.22
N ASN A 363 1.03 13.52 -1.55
CA ASN A 363 2.17 14.35 -1.16
C ASN A 363 2.12 15.77 -1.78
N GLN A 364 1.23 16.03 -2.74
CA GLN A 364 1.10 17.32 -3.44
C GLN A 364 -0.11 18.15 -3.00
N LEU A 365 0.02 18.78 -1.83
CA LEU A 365 -0.46 20.14 -1.48
C LEU A 365 -1.96 20.53 -1.58
N GLU A 366 -2.86 19.71 -2.13
CA GLU A 366 -4.31 19.96 -2.07
C GLU A 366 -5.04 18.69 -1.64
N GLU A 367 -5.93 18.82 -0.65
CA GLU A 367 -6.80 17.71 -0.23
C GLU A 367 -7.63 17.26 -1.43
N ILE A 368 -7.44 16.02 -1.86
CA ILE A 368 -8.27 15.45 -2.92
C ILE A 368 -9.71 15.41 -2.38
N PRO A 369 -10.69 16.10 -2.98
CA PRO A 369 -12.05 16.18 -2.47
C PRO A 369 -12.67 14.79 -2.28
N GLY A 370 -13.44 14.59 -1.21
CA GLY A 370 -14.06 13.31 -0.87
C GLY A 370 -13.15 12.28 -0.21
N PHE A 371 -11.83 12.51 -0.10
CA PHE A 371 -10.94 11.54 0.57
C PHE A 371 -11.19 11.37 2.06
N GLU A 372 -11.75 12.39 2.72
CA GLU A 372 -12.15 12.30 4.13
C GLU A 372 -13.18 11.20 4.38
N ARG A 373 -13.97 10.86 3.35
CA ARG A 373 -14.95 9.76 3.41
C ARG A 373 -14.28 8.41 3.58
N PHE A 374 -13.07 8.20 3.09
CA PHE A 374 -12.32 6.96 3.35
C PHE A 374 -11.87 6.86 4.82
N ALA A 375 -11.45 7.99 5.42
CA ALA A 375 -11.11 8.03 6.84
C ALA A 375 -12.37 7.73 7.69
N GLN A 376 -13.51 8.34 7.33
CA GLN A 376 -14.80 8.08 7.99
C GLN A 376 -15.24 6.62 7.84
N LEU A 377 -15.12 6.03 6.65
CA LEU A 377 -15.40 4.62 6.41
C LEU A 377 -14.53 3.71 7.28
N ASN A 378 -13.23 3.99 7.40
CA ASN A 378 -12.32 3.22 8.25
C ASN A 378 -12.70 3.28 9.73
N LEU A 379 -13.14 4.45 10.22
CA LEU A 379 -13.65 4.61 11.58
C LEU A 379 -14.99 3.87 11.77
N ALA A 380 -15.91 3.99 10.83
CA ALA A 380 -17.22 3.36 10.92
C ALA A 380 -17.14 1.83 10.88
N THR A 381 -16.21 1.26 10.11
CA THR A 381 -15.95 -0.18 10.06
C THR A 381 -15.21 -0.70 11.30
N GLN A 382 -14.35 0.13 11.93
CA GLN A 382 -13.79 -0.17 13.26
C GLN A 382 -14.89 -0.24 14.32
N GLU A 383 -15.85 0.69 14.27
CA GLU A 383 -16.98 0.69 15.20
C GLU A 383 -17.90 -0.50 14.97
N ALA A 384 -18.24 -0.79 13.71
CA ALA A 384 -19.01 -1.98 13.35
C ALA A 384 -18.36 -3.28 13.87
N PHE A 385 -17.04 -3.39 13.74
CA PHE A 385 -16.27 -4.51 14.28
C PHE A 385 -16.39 -4.58 15.80
N ARG A 386 -16.23 -3.46 16.51
CA ARG A 386 -16.34 -3.40 17.98
C ARG A 386 -17.73 -3.78 18.48
N GLU A 387 -18.77 -3.14 17.94
CA GLU A 387 -20.15 -3.30 18.38
C GLU A 387 -20.63 -4.74 18.14
N SER A 388 -20.37 -5.27 16.96
CA SER A 388 -20.91 -6.57 16.52
C SER A 388 -20.18 -7.76 17.15
N THR A 389 -18.85 -7.67 17.33
CA THR A 389 -18.07 -8.78 17.91
C THR A 389 -18.12 -8.81 19.44
N GLY A 390 -18.52 -7.71 20.08
CA GLY A 390 -18.55 -7.60 21.53
C GLY A 390 -17.16 -7.70 22.18
N ILE A 391 -16.07 -7.44 21.44
CA ILE A 391 -14.71 -7.41 21.97
C ILE A 391 -14.57 -6.18 22.90
N ARG A 392 -14.91 -6.36 24.18
CA ARG A 392 -14.87 -5.30 25.20
C ARG A 392 -13.48 -5.10 25.82
N ARG A 393 -12.52 -5.99 25.56
CA ARG A 393 -11.21 -6.00 26.24
C ARG A 393 -10.06 -5.45 25.40
N ALA A 394 -10.20 -5.40 24.08
CA ALA A 394 -9.22 -4.75 23.22
C ALA A 394 -9.33 -3.23 23.38
N THR A 395 -8.18 -2.57 23.47
CA THR A 395 -8.09 -1.12 23.47
C THR A 395 -8.41 -0.56 22.08
N ASP A 396 -8.78 0.71 22.02
CA ASP A 396 -9.04 1.41 20.75
C ASP A 396 -7.82 1.37 19.83
N LYS A 397 -6.62 1.46 20.41
CA LYS A 397 -5.35 1.35 19.69
C LYS A 397 -5.15 -0.05 19.09
N GLU A 398 -5.47 -1.12 19.81
CA GLU A 398 -5.38 -2.49 19.29
C GLU A 398 -6.39 -2.73 18.15
N ILE A 399 -7.63 -2.25 18.29
CA ILE A 399 -8.65 -2.33 17.22
C ILE A 399 -8.23 -1.52 16.00
N GLN A 400 -7.70 -0.32 16.19
CA GLN A 400 -7.19 0.52 15.12
C GLN A 400 -6.03 -0.17 14.38
N MET A 401 -5.07 -0.76 15.08
CA MET A 401 -3.93 -1.47 14.48
C MET A 401 -4.36 -2.75 13.76
N PHE A 402 -5.26 -3.53 14.34
CA PHE A 402 -5.81 -4.72 13.70
C PHE A 402 -6.52 -4.37 12.40
N SER A 403 -7.42 -3.38 12.45
CA SER A 403 -8.16 -2.91 11.27
C SER A 403 -7.23 -2.31 10.23
N PHE A 404 -6.19 -1.58 10.66
CA PHE A 404 -5.14 -1.11 9.75
C PHE A 404 -4.43 -2.26 9.05
N GLY A 405 -4.09 -3.35 9.76
CA GLY A 405 -3.53 -4.56 9.17
C GLY A 405 -4.45 -5.17 8.09
N VAL A 406 -5.75 -5.27 8.37
CA VAL A 406 -6.76 -5.70 7.39
C VAL A 406 -6.72 -4.79 6.16
N TYR A 407 -6.76 -3.47 6.34
CA TYR A 407 -6.74 -2.51 5.24
C TYR A 407 -5.44 -2.61 4.44
N MET A 408 -4.28 -2.76 5.08
CA MET A 408 -3.01 -2.88 4.37
C MET A 408 -3.01 -4.12 3.47
N ILE A 409 -3.50 -5.26 3.95
CA ILE A 409 -3.56 -6.47 3.12
C ILE A 409 -4.53 -6.27 1.95
N LEU A 410 -5.73 -5.74 2.19
CA LEU A 410 -6.71 -5.49 1.12
C LEU A 410 -6.20 -4.47 0.09
N TYR A 411 -5.65 -3.35 0.54
CA TYR A 411 -5.14 -2.28 -0.30
C TYR A 411 -3.99 -2.77 -1.19
N ASN A 412 -3.05 -3.52 -0.63
CA ASN A 412 -1.89 -3.98 -1.39
C ASN A 412 -2.21 -5.22 -2.25
N CYS A 413 -2.93 -6.20 -1.71
CA CYS A 413 -3.19 -7.45 -2.43
C CYS A 413 -4.32 -7.33 -3.47
N LEU A 414 -5.23 -6.36 -3.32
CA LEU A 414 -6.37 -6.20 -4.23
C LEU A 414 -6.35 -4.84 -4.94
N GLY A 415 -5.89 -3.77 -4.27
CA GLY A 415 -5.75 -2.45 -4.88
C GLY A 415 -4.56 -2.34 -5.84
N ILE A 416 -3.43 -3.00 -5.52
CA ILE A 416 -2.24 -3.04 -6.40
C ILE A 416 -1.75 -4.47 -6.63
N ALA A 417 -2.67 -5.40 -6.85
CA ALA A 417 -2.44 -6.86 -6.90
C ALA A 417 -1.25 -7.30 -7.79
N HIS A 418 -1.00 -6.63 -8.90
CA HIS A 418 0.14 -6.89 -9.80
C HIS A 418 1.49 -6.90 -9.06
N PHE A 419 1.66 -6.05 -8.03
CA PHE A 419 2.92 -5.90 -7.31
C PHE A 419 3.25 -7.13 -6.41
N PRO A 420 2.41 -7.52 -5.43
CA PRO A 420 2.64 -8.74 -4.66
C PRO A 420 2.57 -10.00 -5.53
N ALA A 421 1.74 -10.04 -6.58
CA ALA A 421 1.70 -11.16 -7.51
C ALA A 421 3.05 -11.34 -8.23
N GLU A 422 3.64 -10.27 -8.76
CA GLU A 422 4.97 -10.30 -9.40
C GLU A 422 6.06 -10.75 -8.42
N ILE A 423 6.07 -10.21 -7.20
CA ILE A 423 7.01 -10.60 -6.14
C ILE A 423 6.93 -12.10 -5.82
N MET A 424 5.72 -12.64 -5.76
CA MET A 424 5.47 -14.03 -5.37
C MET A 424 5.50 -14.99 -6.57
N GLY A 425 5.68 -14.50 -7.79
CA GLY A 425 5.63 -15.31 -9.01
C GLY A 425 4.24 -15.89 -9.29
N LEU A 426 3.18 -15.19 -8.90
CA LEU A 426 1.79 -15.60 -9.04
C LEU A 426 1.08 -14.80 -10.14
N ASN A 427 -0.02 -15.35 -10.65
CA ASN A 427 -0.94 -14.63 -11.53
C ASN A 427 -2.13 -14.07 -10.73
N MET A 428 -2.28 -12.75 -10.73
CA MET A 428 -3.30 -12.06 -9.92
C MET A 428 -4.75 -12.42 -10.26
N ASP A 429 -4.99 -12.93 -11.47
CA ASP A 429 -6.33 -13.27 -11.96
C ASP A 429 -6.75 -14.71 -11.61
N ASP A 430 -5.82 -15.54 -11.12
CA ASP A 430 -6.06 -16.96 -10.88
C ASP A 430 -6.54 -17.27 -9.45
N GLN A 431 -7.22 -18.41 -9.31
CA GLN A 431 -7.71 -18.90 -8.01
C GLN A 431 -6.57 -19.15 -7.02
N GLU A 432 -5.36 -19.45 -7.52
CA GLU A 432 -4.16 -19.61 -6.70
C GLU A 432 -3.80 -18.33 -5.97
N TYR A 433 -3.81 -17.18 -6.66
CA TYR A 433 -3.56 -15.89 -6.01
C TYR A 433 -4.63 -15.56 -4.99
N ARG A 434 -5.90 -15.87 -5.30
CA ARG A 434 -6.99 -15.70 -4.33
C ARG A 434 -6.78 -16.54 -3.06
N GLN A 435 -6.39 -17.81 -3.20
CA GLN A 435 -6.05 -18.68 -2.07
C GLN A 435 -4.84 -18.13 -1.30
N TRP A 436 -3.82 -17.62 -2.02
CA TRP A 436 -2.64 -17.01 -1.43
C TRP A 436 -2.98 -15.77 -0.58
N VAL A 437 -3.86 -14.88 -1.07
CA VAL A 437 -4.29 -13.69 -0.30
C VAL A 437 -5.06 -14.11 0.96
N LYS A 438 -5.91 -15.14 0.86
CA LYS A 438 -6.62 -15.69 2.02
C LYS A 438 -5.63 -16.24 3.06
N ASP A 439 -4.70 -17.11 2.64
CA ASP A 439 -3.68 -17.67 3.54
C ASP A 439 -2.86 -16.56 4.19
N PHE A 440 -2.49 -15.52 3.42
CA PHE A 440 -1.76 -14.37 3.94
C PHE A 440 -2.55 -13.58 5.01
N MET A 441 -3.85 -13.32 4.78
CA MET A 441 -4.72 -12.73 5.79
C MET A 441 -4.77 -13.58 7.06
N MET A 442 -4.93 -14.90 6.92
CA MET A 442 -5.00 -15.81 8.05
C MET A 442 -3.70 -15.85 8.85
N ILE A 443 -2.55 -15.96 8.19
CA ILE A 443 -1.23 -16.01 8.83
C ILE A 443 -0.94 -14.75 9.64
N VAL A 444 -1.26 -13.57 9.11
CA VAL A 444 -0.97 -12.29 9.78
C VAL A 444 -2.02 -11.97 10.84
N LEU A 445 -3.31 -12.11 10.52
CA LEU A 445 -4.39 -11.54 11.33
C LEU A 445 -4.93 -12.52 12.38
N LEU A 446 -4.93 -13.83 12.12
CA LEU A 446 -5.50 -14.80 13.07
C LEU A 446 -4.82 -14.75 14.44
N PRO A 447 -3.47 -14.81 14.55
CA PRO A 447 -2.81 -14.80 15.84
C PRO A 447 -3.04 -13.50 16.63
N VAL A 448 -3.18 -12.37 15.92
CA VAL A 448 -3.46 -11.06 16.48
C VAL A 448 -4.88 -11.01 17.03
N LEU A 449 -5.86 -11.48 16.25
CA LEU A 449 -7.26 -11.51 16.66
C LEU A 449 -7.48 -12.45 17.86
N GLU A 450 -6.85 -13.62 17.84
CA GLU A 450 -6.84 -14.53 19.01
C GLU A 450 -6.27 -13.86 20.25
N HIS A 451 -5.19 -13.09 20.12
CA HIS A 451 -4.59 -12.36 21.23
C HIS A 451 -5.53 -11.29 21.79
N MET A 452 -6.21 -10.54 20.93
CA MET A 452 -7.17 -9.50 21.32
C MET A 452 -8.38 -10.06 22.08
N ILE A 453 -8.76 -11.31 21.82
CA ILE A 453 -9.94 -11.96 22.41
C ILE A 453 -9.59 -12.77 23.68
N LYS A 454 -8.35 -13.25 23.82
CA LYS A 454 -7.92 -14.05 24.99
C LYS A 454 -8.01 -13.27 26.32
N PRO A 455 -8.35 -13.92 27.45
CA PRO A 455 -8.28 -13.30 28.77
C PRO A 455 -6.82 -12.90 29.09
N ARG A 456 -6.56 -11.62 29.40
CA ARG A 456 -5.27 -11.22 29.98
C ARG A 456 -5.11 -11.91 31.33
N ALA A 457 -3.98 -12.60 31.54
CA ALA A 457 -3.63 -13.11 32.86
C ALA A 457 -3.66 -11.94 33.85
N GLN A 458 -4.37 -12.09 34.97
CA GLN A 458 -4.29 -11.13 36.05
C GLN A 458 -2.80 -11.00 36.42
N LYS A 459 -2.24 -9.80 36.26
CA LYS A 459 -0.96 -9.50 36.90
C LYS A 459 -1.19 -9.78 38.38
N ALA A 460 -0.51 -10.79 38.92
CA ALA A 460 -0.46 -11.01 40.35
C ALA A 460 0.03 -9.69 40.96
N SER A 461 -0.87 -9.05 41.72
CA SER A 461 -0.68 -7.77 42.39
C SER A 461 0.42 -7.85 43.43
#